data_AF-Q9HDG3-F1
#
_entry.id   AF-Q9HDG3-F1
#
_cell.length_a   1.000
_cell.length_b   1.000
_cell.length_c   1.000
_cell.angle_alpha   90.00
_cell.angle_beta   90.00
_cell.angle_gamma   90.00
#
_symmetry.space_group_name_H-M   'P 1'
#
loop_
_entity.id
_entity.type
_entity.pdbx_description
1 polymer ?
#
loop_
_entity_poly.entity_id
_entity_poly.type
_entity_poly.pdbx_seq_one_letter_code
_entity_poly.pdbx_strand_id
1 'polypeptide(L)'
;MGEAFYIFFCLIGFLCSIIPSIWHWKYRNVAPLCLIFWVSSTNLVYFINSIIWYNGSETSYRGDLYCDIVTKLILGSVTGELGATAAITHYLSKIMKPSYSFLQSKITRRNQAIEDLLFSFGPPIMIMSLHYIVQPARYVIDGTSGCMPWTDRSWLAVAIVLLWPPVFGSISAYYSVKVIISYIKKRNEFQTVLKDSKTSMTLSRFIRLIGLSSLIITIYLPLNIYLLIANIAEIIRSNIKYSWSHVHNWSSIIFYVSKSNMPFNRWLSPSSGIIIFIFFGMGSDAIVMYKEIAKKLYITHFFHFIQRKIFRKKTQDIKDAENYYNSYSFEKSLGR
;
A
#
# COMPACT_ATOMS: atom_id res chain seq x y z
N MET A 1 10.27 -12.80 -18.63
CA MET A 1 10.36 -11.33 -18.44
C MET A 1 9.37 -10.78 -17.42
N GLY A 2 8.09 -11.22 -17.40
CA GLY A 2 7.09 -10.69 -16.47
C GLY A 2 7.40 -10.86 -14.97
N GLU A 3 8.11 -11.92 -14.58
CA GLU A 3 8.43 -12.21 -13.16
C GLU A 3 9.52 -11.30 -12.60
N ALA A 4 10.59 -11.09 -13.35
CA ALA A 4 11.62 -10.12 -12.98
C ALA A 4 10.99 -8.72 -12.81
N PHE A 5 10.10 -8.34 -13.75
CA PHE A 5 9.34 -7.09 -13.62
C PHE A 5 8.47 -7.05 -12.36
N TYR A 6 7.80 -8.16 -12.02
CA TYR A 6 7.00 -8.27 -10.80
C TYR A 6 7.83 -8.09 -9.52
N ILE A 7 9.05 -8.66 -9.45
CA ILE A 7 9.97 -8.48 -8.32
C ILE A 7 10.28 -6.99 -8.10
N PHE A 8 10.71 -6.30 -9.17
CA PHE A 8 11.00 -4.87 -9.08
C PHE A 8 9.75 -4.06 -8.71
N PHE A 9 8.60 -4.45 -9.24
CA PHE A 9 7.34 -3.76 -8.95
C PHE A 9 6.91 -3.92 -7.48
N CYS A 10 7.08 -5.10 -6.88
CA CYS A 10 6.86 -5.32 -5.44
C CYS A 10 7.83 -4.52 -4.57
N LEU A 11 9.11 -4.47 -4.95
CA LEU A 11 10.10 -3.65 -4.24
C LEU A 11 9.75 -2.16 -4.30
N ILE A 12 9.38 -1.65 -5.47
CA ILE A 12 8.94 -0.26 -5.65
C ILE A 12 7.67 -0.01 -4.83
N GLY A 13 6.68 -0.90 -4.88
CA GLY A 13 5.47 -0.83 -4.07
C GLY A 13 5.76 -0.73 -2.57
N PHE A 14 6.66 -1.59 -2.07
CA PHE A 14 7.12 -1.56 -0.68
C PHE A 14 7.77 -0.22 -0.32
N LEU A 15 8.76 0.23 -1.09
CA LEU A 15 9.46 1.50 -0.84
C LEU A 15 8.51 2.71 -0.91
N CYS A 16 7.64 2.76 -1.93
CA CYS A 16 6.62 3.79 -2.08
C CYS A 16 5.66 3.83 -0.89
N SER A 17 5.25 2.68 -0.38
CA SER A 17 4.32 2.60 0.75
C SER A 17 4.94 3.01 2.10
N ILE A 18 6.23 2.73 2.34
CA ILE A 18 6.87 3.02 3.63
C ILE A 18 7.27 4.48 3.78
N ILE A 19 7.60 5.19 2.69
CA ILE A 19 8.07 6.58 2.74
C ILE A 19 7.09 7.53 3.49
N PRO A 20 5.77 7.49 3.23
CA PRO A 20 4.81 8.34 3.95
C PRO A 20 4.69 8.02 5.45
N SER A 21 5.15 6.85 5.93
CA SER A 21 4.97 6.42 7.33
C SER A 21 5.58 7.39 8.33
N ILE A 22 6.78 7.92 8.05
CA ILE A 22 7.52 8.86 8.90
C ILE A 22 6.65 10.10 9.18
N TRP A 23 5.97 10.58 8.15
CA TRP A 23 5.08 11.74 8.26
C TRP A 23 3.88 11.41 9.13
N HIS A 24 3.15 10.34 8.81
CA HIS A 24 1.94 9.97 9.54
C HIS A 24 2.22 9.61 11.00
N TRP A 25 3.41 9.07 11.30
CA TRP A 25 3.88 8.82 12.65
C TRP A 25 4.05 10.12 13.45
N LYS A 26 4.71 11.13 12.87
CA LYS A 26 4.94 12.43 13.51
C LYS A 26 3.63 13.10 13.93
N TYR A 27 2.59 13.03 13.11
CA TYR A 27 1.27 13.61 13.41
C TYR A 27 0.32 12.67 14.17
N ARG A 28 0.77 11.43 14.46
CA ARG A 28 0.00 10.33 15.06
C ARG A 28 -1.36 10.12 14.37
N ASN A 29 -1.32 10.04 13.04
CA ASN A 29 -2.48 9.70 12.22
C ASN A 29 -2.57 8.17 12.13
N VAL A 30 -3.38 7.56 12.99
CA VAL A 30 -3.41 6.09 13.18
C VAL A 30 -3.98 5.37 11.96
N ALA A 31 -5.15 5.77 11.45
CA ALA A 31 -5.74 5.06 10.30
C ALA A 31 -4.82 4.98 9.05
N PRO A 32 -4.16 6.06 8.57
CA PRO A 32 -3.19 5.96 7.48
C PRO A 32 -1.96 5.11 7.80
N LEU A 33 -1.48 5.10 9.06
CA LEU A 33 -0.38 4.22 9.46
C LEU A 33 -0.77 2.75 9.35
N CYS A 34 -2.01 2.41 9.72
CA CYS A 34 -2.50 1.05 9.60
C CYS A 34 -2.62 0.62 8.13
N LEU A 35 -3.09 1.51 7.25
CA LEU A 35 -3.11 1.25 5.80
C LEU A 35 -1.69 1.01 5.25
N ILE A 36 -0.74 1.86 5.65
CA ILE A 36 0.67 1.72 5.25
C ILE A 36 1.25 0.40 5.76
N PHE A 37 0.97 0.00 7.01
CA PHE A 37 1.38 -1.29 7.56
C PHE A 37 0.91 -2.44 6.65
N TRP A 38 -0.39 -2.55 6.37
CA TRP A 38 -0.92 -3.65 5.56
C TRP A 38 -0.32 -3.70 4.15
N VAL A 39 -0.25 -2.55 3.46
CA VAL A 39 0.29 -2.50 2.10
C VAL A 39 1.79 -2.77 2.07
N SER A 40 2.56 -2.19 2.99
CA SER A 40 4.01 -2.41 3.05
C SER A 40 4.34 -3.86 3.40
N SER A 41 3.69 -4.43 4.42
CA SER A 41 3.91 -5.82 4.82
C SER A 41 3.54 -6.79 3.69
N THR A 42 2.44 -6.56 2.97
CA THR A 42 2.03 -7.40 1.85
C THR A 42 3.01 -7.32 0.67
N ASN A 43 3.47 -6.11 0.31
CA ASN A 43 4.46 -5.94 -0.75
C ASN A 43 5.82 -6.56 -0.39
N LEU A 44 6.24 -6.47 0.88
CA LEU A 44 7.45 -7.11 1.36
C LEU A 44 7.34 -8.64 1.27
N VAL A 45 6.20 -9.21 1.67
CA VAL A 45 5.94 -10.64 1.54
C VAL A 45 6.01 -11.07 0.08
N TYR A 46 5.32 -10.39 -0.84
CA TYR A 46 5.35 -10.77 -2.25
C TYR A 46 6.72 -10.58 -2.91
N PHE A 47 7.48 -9.56 -2.50
CA PHE A 47 8.87 -9.40 -2.92
C PHE A 47 9.74 -10.58 -2.48
N ILE A 48 9.68 -10.97 -1.20
CA ILE A 48 10.44 -12.10 -0.66
C ILE A 48 10.00 -13.40 -1.33
N ASN A 49 8.69 -13.65 -1.45
CA ASN A 49 8.16 -14.82 -2.14
C ASN A 49 8.70 -14.93 -3.58
N SER A 50 8.70 -13.83 -4.33
CA SER A 50 9.14 -13.80 -5.72
C SER A 50 10.65 -14.06 -5.88
N ILE A 51 11.45 -13.80 -4.84
CA ILE A 51 12.88 -14.11 -4.81
C ILE A 51 13.11 -15.58 -4.46
N ILE A 52 12.50 -16.05 -3.37
CA ILE A 52 12.73 -17.42 -2.86
C ILE A 52 12.24 -18.47 -3.87
N TRP A 53 11.06 -18.27 -4.46
CA TRP A 53 10.44 -19.22 -5.40
C TRP A 53 10.58 -18.77 -6.85
N TYR A 54 11.59 -17.95 -7.18
CA TYR A 54 11.83 -17.48 -8.54
C TYR A 54 11.96 -18.63 -9.55
N ASN A 55 12.62 -19.73 -9.17
CA ASN A 55 12.83 -20.90 -10.02
C ASN A 55 11.70 -21.94 -9.95
N GLY A 56 10.59 -21.64 -9.27
CA GLY A 56 9.47 -22.56 -9.10
C GLY A 56 9.38 -23.15 -7.69
N SER A 57 8.51 -24.15 -7.56
CA SER A 57 8.13 -24.77 -6.29
C SER A 57 9.05 -25.94 -5.87
N GLU A 58 9.98 -26.36 -6.75
CA GLU A 58 11.00 -27.39 -6.50
C GLU A 58 12.22 -26.83 -5.74
N THR A 59 12.00 -26.13 -4.63
CA THR A 59 13.09 -25.66 -3.77
C THR A 59 13.25 -26.59 -2.57
N SER A 60 14.50 -26.82 -2.11
CA SER A 60 14.76 -27.57 -0.88
C SER A 60 14.17 -26.91 0.38
N TYR A 61 13.76 -25.65 0.26
CA TYR A 61 13.19 -24.85 1.33
C TYR A 61 11.67 -25.01 1.41
N ARG A 62 11.20 -25.65 2.49
CA ARG A 62 9.77 -25.92 2.73
C ARG A 62 8.99 -24.73 3.30
N GLY A 63 9.66 -23.63 3.63
CA GLY A 63 9.00 -22.41 4.11
C GLY A 63 8.51 -22.43 5.55
N ASP A 64 8.58 -23.55 6.29
CA ASP A 64 7.88 -23.82 7.56
C ASP A 64 7.42 -22.60 8.38
N LEU A 65 8.30 -21.96 9.16
CA LEU A 65 7.91 -20.82 10.03
C LEU A 65 7.52 -19.58 9.23
N TYR A 66 8.22 -19.32 8.12
CA TYR A 66 7.96 -18.16 7.28
C TYR A 66 6.55 -18.23 6.68
N CYS A 67 6.23 -19.37 6.08
CA CYS A 67 4.95 -19.68 5.45
C CYS A 67 3.78 -19.59 6.42
N ASP A 68 3.91 -20.11 7.64
CA ASP A 68 2.84 -20.00 8.64
C ASP A 68 2.47 -18.55 8.93
N ILE A 69 3.47 -17.67 9.01
CA ILE A 69 3.25 -16.24 9.31
C ILE A 69 2.71 -15.51 8.08
N VAL A 70 3.38 -15.66 6.93
CA VAL A 70 3.04 -14.86 5.75
C VAL A 70 1.71 -15.25 5.13
N THR A 71 1.30 -16.51 5.22
CA THR A 71 0.01 -16.96 4.67
C THR A 71 -1.16 -16.35 5.45
N LYS A 72 -1.04 -16.24 6.78
CA LYS A 72 -2.01 -15.51 7.61
C LYS A 72 -2.00 -14.02 7.29
N LEU A 73 -0.82 -13.42 7.16
CA LEU A 73 -0.69 -12.01 6.81
C LEU A 73 -1.32 -11.69 5.44
N ILE A 74 -1.08 -12.53 4.43
CA ILE A 74 -1.70 -12.42 3.09
C ILE A 74 -3.21 -12.59 3.19
N LEU A 75 -3.70 -13.53 3.98
CA LEU A 75 -5.13 -13.76 4.15
C LEU A 75 -5.84 -12.55 4.76
N GLY A 76 -5.22 -11.91 5.76
CA GLY A 76 -5.77 -10.75 6.44
C GLY A 76 -5.60 -9.43 5.69
N SER A 77 -4.67 -9.34 4.73
CA SER A 77 -4.23 -8.05 4.18
C SER A 77 -5.33 -7.30 3.44
N VAL A 78 -6.08 -7.95 2.55
CA VAL A 78 -7.12 -7.28 1.75
C VAL A 78 -8.19 -6.66 2.65
N THR A 79 -8.67 -7.42 3.65
CA THR A 79 -9.63 -6.91 4.63
C THR A 79 -9.01 -5.82 5.50
N GLY A 80 -7.73 -5.94 5.86
CA GLY A 80 -7.02 -4.95 6.68
C GLY A 80 -6.80 -3.63 5.95
N GLU A 81 -6.44 -3.68 4.67
CA GLU A 81 -6.37 -2.52 3.79
C GLU A 81 -7.73 -1.81 3.71
N LEU A 82 -8.80 -2.55 3.41
CA LEU A 82 -10.15 -1.98 3.32
C LEU A 82 -10.65 -1.48 4.67
N GLY A 83 -10.36 -2.17 5.76
CA GLY A 83 -10.65 -1.75 7.13
C GLY A 83 -9.94 -0.45 7.49
N ALA A 84 -8.66 -0.31 7.13
CA ALA A 84 -7.91 0.93 7.32
C ALA A 84 -8.48 2.07 6.45
N THR A 85 -8.87 1.80 5.20
CA THR A 85 -9.54 2.82 4.38
C THR A 85 -10.89 3.24 4.97
N ALA A 86 -11.66 2.29 5.51
CA ALA A 86 -12.92 2.57 6.19
C ALA A 86 -12.71 3.44 7.44
N ALA A 87 -11.64 3.19 8.20
CA ALA A 87 -11.26 4.06 9.32
C ALA A 87 -10.92 5.48 8.87
N ILE A 88 -10.15 5.64 7.78
CA ILE A 88 -9.83 6.95 7.20
C ILE A 88 -11.11 7.70 6.80
N THR A 89 -12.00 7.05 6.04
CA THR A 89 -13.22 7.70 5.52
C THR A 89 -14.23 7.96 6.62
N HIS A 90 -14.31 7.09 7.62
CA HIS A 90 -15.10 7.31 8.84
C HIS A 90 -14.61 8.53 9.62
N TYR A 91 -13.31 8.64 9.88
CA TYR A 91 -12.71 9.81 10.54
C TYR A 91 -13.00 11.10 9.76
N LEU A 92 -12.84 11.06 8.42
CA LEU A 92 -13.18 12.19 7.56
C LEU A 92 -14.66 12.57 7.66
N SER A 93 -15.57 11.60 7.75
CA SER A 93 -16.99 11.89 7.89
C SER A 93 -17.32 12.55 9.25
N LYS A 94 -16.55 12.25 10.30
CA LYS A 94 -16.72 12.84 11.63
C LYS A 94 -16.29 14.29 11.66
N ILE A 95 -15.11 14.62 11.13
CA ILE A 95 -14.57 16.00 11.14
C ILE A 95 -15.41 16.99 10.32
N MET A 96 -16.19 16.51 9.36
CA MET A 96 -17.05 17.37 8.53
C MET A 96 -18.35 17.80 9.22
N LYS A 97 -18.65 17.21 10.39
CA LYS A 97 -19.80 17.59 11.21
C LYS A 97 -19.48 18.89 11.97
N PRO A 98 -20.37 19.90 11.97
CA PRO A 98 -20.13 21.18 12.65
C PRO A 98 -19.84 21.04 14.15
N SER A 99 -20.38 20.01 14.80
CA SER A 99 -20.23 19.76 16.24
C SER A 99 -18.90 19.09 16.63
N TYR A 100 -18.07 18.67 15.67
CA TYR A 100 -16.83 17.96 15.97
C TYR A 100 -15.76 18.87 16.61
N SER A 101 -15.91 20.20 16.49
CA SER A 101 -14.91 21.21 16.88
C SER A 101 -14.81 21.48 18.39
N PHE A 102 -15.72 20.99 19.24
CA PHE A 102 -15.89 21.62 20.56
C PHE A 102 -14.87 21.23 21.66
N LEU A 103 -13.99 20.25 21.46
CA LEU A 103 -12.72 20.06 22.17
C LEU A 103 -12.24 18.64 21.83
N GLN A 104 -11.22 18.49 20.98
CA GLN A 104 -10.59 17.19 20.79
C GLN A 104 -9.73 16.89 22.03
N SER A 105 -10.37 16.44 23.10
CA SER A 105 -9.70 16.04 24.33
C SER A 105 -8.70 14.91 24.05
N LYS A 106 -7.70 14.75 24.91
CA LYS A 106 -6.78 13.59 24.84
C LYS A 106 -7.57 12.26 24.80
N ILE A 107 -8.71 12.21 25.49
CA ILE A 107 -9.62 11.05 25.52
C ILE A 107 -10.25 10.83 24.14
N THR A 108 -10.79 11.88 23.50
CA THR A 108 -11.38 11.79 22.16
C THR A 108 -10.37 11.29 21.13
N ARG A 109 -9.12 11.76 21.20
CA ARG A 109 -8.04 11.29 20.30
C ARG A 109 -7.68 9.83 20.56
N ARG A 110 -7.61 9.42 21.83
CA ARG A 110 -7.35 8.01 22.20
C ARG A 110 -8.46 7.10 21.71
N ASN A 111 -9.72 7.50 21.90
CA ASN A 111 -10.87 6.73 21.45
C ASN A 111 -10.88 6.61 19.92
N GLN A 112 -10.56 7.68 19.19
CA GLN A 112 -10.40 7.62 17.74
C GLN A 112 -9.29 6.66 17.31
N ALA A 113 -8.14 6.67 17.99
CA ALA A 113 -7.06 5.73 17.70
C ALA A 113 -7.47 4.27 17.96
N ILE A 114 -8.25 4.00 19.01
CA ILE A 114 -8.79 2.67 19.30
C ILE A 114 -9.78 2.26 18.20
N GLU A 115 -10.69 3.14 17.81
CA GLU A 115 -11.61 2.87 16.69
C GLU A 115 -10.83 2.55 15.41
N ASP A 116 -9.83 3.36 15.05
CA ASP A 116 -9.00 3.16 13.85
C ASP A 116 -8.31 1.79 13.87
N LEU A 117 -7.77 1.39 15.02
CA LEU A 117 -7.13 0.08 15.20
C LEU A 117 -8.15 -1.06 15.13
N LEU A 118 -9.34 -0.90 15.73
CA LEU A 118 -10.38 -1.92 15.69
C LEU A 118 -10.91 -2.13 14.27
N PHE A 119 -11.16 -1.06 13.51
CA PHE A 119 -11.56 -1.16 12.11
C PHE A 119 -10.50 -1.82 11.24
N SER A 120 -9.22 -1.50 11.46
CA SER A 120 -8.11 -1.96 10.62
C SER A 120 -7.58 -3.36 10.98
N PHE A 121 -7.58 -3.75 12.25
CA PHE A 121 -6.98 -5.00 12.72
C PHE A 121 -7.99 -6.00 13.27
N GLY A 122 -9.13 -5.55 13.81
CA GLY A 122 -10.13 -6.46 14.37
C GLY A 122 -10.62 -7.51 13.36
N PRO A 123 -11.15 -7.11 12.20
CA PRO A 123 -11.65 -8.06 11.21
C PRO A 123 -10.56 -8.97 10.63
N PRO A 124 -9.37 -8.49 10.23
CA PRO A 124 -8.29 -9.38 9.78
C PRO A 124 -7.87 -10.39 10.84
N ILE A 125 -7.74 -9.98 12.10
CA ILE A 125 -7.38 -10.90 13.19
C ILE A 125 -8.44 -11.99 13.34
N MET A 126 -9.72 -11.61 13.33
CA MET A 126 -10.83 -12.57 13.36
C MET A 126 -10.76 -13.56 12.19
N ILE A 127 -10.54 -13.08 10.96
CA ILE A 127 -10.41 -13.93 9.78
C ILE A 127 -9.20 -14.86 9.89
N MET A 128 -8.04 -14.34 10.29
CA MET A 128 -6.81 -15.14 10.47
C MET A 128 -6.99 -16.27 11.49
N SER A 129 -7.71 -15.99 12.59
CA SER A 129 -8.05 -16.96 13.62
C SER A 129 -9.06 -18.00 13.14
N LEU A 130 -10.17 -17.56 12.52
CA LEU A 130 -11.23 -18.44 12.04
C LEU A 130 -10.85 -19.24 10.80
N HIS A 131 -9.84 -18.82 10.05
CA HIS A 131 -9.38 -19.50 8.82
C HIS A 131 -9.10 -20.98 9.05
N TYR A 132 -8.61 -21.36 10.24
CA TYR A 132 -8.33 -22.76 10.58
C TYR A 132 -9.51 -23.69 10.24
N ILE A 133 -10.75 -23.24 10.49
CA ILE A 133 -11.99 -23.98 10.24
C ILE A 133 -12.14 -24.39 8.76
N VAL A 134 -11.58 -23.58 7.86
CA VAL A 134 -11.68 -23.72 6.38
C VAL A 134 -10.30 -23.85 5.74
N GLN A 135 -9.32 -24.40 6.47
CA GLN A 135 -7.93 -24.52 6.03
C GLN A 135 -7.57 -25.98 5.66
N PRO A 136 -7.74 -26.38 4.37
CA PRO A 136 -7.49 -27.75 3.95
C PRO A 136 -6.03 -28.19 4.03
N ALA A 137 -5.11 -27.24 4.02
CA ALA A 137 -3.68 -27.49 4.10
C ALA A 137 -2.99 -26.38 4.91
N ARG A 138 -1.86 -26.70 5.55
CA ARG A 138 -1.07 -25.73 6.31
C ARG A 138 -0.74 -24.49 5.46
N TYR A 139 -0.25 -24.71 4.25
CA TYR A 139 -0.08 -23.71 3.19
C TYR A 139 0.20 -24.41 1.87
N VAL A 140 0.17 -23.64 0.77
CA VAL A 140 0.58 -24.10 -0.55
C VAL A 140 1.81 -23.31 -1.00
N ILE A 141 2.75 -23.99 -1.64
CA ILE A 141 3.87 -23.37 -2.34
C ILE A 141 3.49 -23.27 -3.81
N ASP A 142 3.12 -22.07 -4.23
CA ASP A 142 2.87 -21.72 -5.62
C ASP A 142 4.22 -21.38 -6.29
N GLY A 143 4.59 -22.10 -7.35
CA GLY A 143 5.83 -21.85 -8.07
C GLY A 143 5.94 -20.46 -8.69
N THR A 144 4.85 -19.69 -8.74
CA THR A 144 4.81 -18.31 -9.23
C THR A 144 4.66 -17.29 -8.10
N SER A 145 3.76 -17.55 -7.15
CA SER A 145 3.44 -16.60 -6.07
C SER A 145 4.19 -16.86 -4.75
N GLY A 146 4.96 -17.95 -4.67
CA GLY A 146 5.60 -18.44 -3.45
C GLY A 146 4.57 -18.98 -2.44
N CYS A 147 4.76 -18.65 -1.17
CA CYS A 147 3.90 -19.15 -0.12
C CYS A 147 2.52 -18.48 -0.09
N MET A 148 1.45 -19.28 -0.19
CA MET A 148 0.06 -18.79 -0.25
C MET A 148 -0.87 -19.54 0.73
N PRO A 149 -1.90 -18.87 1.27
CA PRO A 149 -2.91 -19.56 2.08
C PRO A 149 -3.73 -20.49 1.19
N TRP A 150 -4.12 -21.63 1.74
CA TRP A 150 -5.01 -22.57 1.10
C TRP A 150 -6.34 -22.58 1.84
N THR A 151 -7.41 -22.20 1.14
CA THR A 151 -8.76 -22.08 1.69
C THR A 151 -9.68 -23.06 0.98
N ASP A 152 -10.55 -23.72 1.75
CA ASP A 152 -11.54 -24.67 1.24
C ASP A 152 -12.51 -24.00 0.25
N ARG A 153 -13.05 -24.80 -0.67
CA ARG A 153 -14.02 -24.34 -1.69
C ARG A 153 -15.45 -24.68 -1.29
N SER A 154 -15.80 -24.46 -0.03
CA SER A 154 -17.15 -24.61 0.49
C SER A 154 -17.79 -23.27 0.82
N TRP A 155 -19.11 -23.27 1.04
CA TRP A 155 -19.86 -22.07 1.42
C TRP A 155 -19.32 -21.40 2.70
N LEU A 156 -18.70 -22.17 3.60
CA LEU A 156 -18.18 -21.65 4.86
C LEU A 156 -16.94 -20.76 4.62
N ALA A 157 -16.13 -21.04 3.61
CA ALA A 157 -15.01 -20.18 3.22
C ALA A 157 -15.49 -18.80 2.73
N VAL A 158 -16.66 -18.74 2.08
CA VAL A 158 -17.28 -17.47 1.70
C VAL A 158 -17.59 -16.64 2.95
N ALA A 159 -18.26 -17.23 3.93
CA ALA A 159 -18.67 -16.55 5.16
C ALA A 159 -17.48 -16.12 6.02
N ILE A 160 -16.43 -16.94 6.13
CA ILE A 160 -15.29 -16.68 7.02
C ILE A 160 -14.26 -15.76 6.37
N VAL A 161 -14.00 -15.88 5.05
CA VAL A 161 -12.87 -15.22 4.39
C VAL A 161 -13.34 -14.22 3.34
N LEU A 162 -14.11 -14.68 2.36
CA LEU A 162 -14.33 -13.92 1.12
C LEU A 162 -15.35 -12.78 1.26
N LEU A 163 -16.27 -12.87 2.21
CA LEU A 163 -17.33 -11.89 2.42
C LEU A 163 -16.82 -10.56 2.99
N TRP A 164 -15.77 -10.59 3.81
CA TRP A 164 -15.36 -9.43 4.60
C TRP A 164 -14.72 -8.29 3.79
N PRO A 165 -13.86 -8.54 2.78
CA PRO A 165 -13.35 -7.47 1.93
C PRO A 165 -14.44 -6.59 1.32
N PRO A 166 -15.45 -7.11 0.59
CA PRO A 166 -16.50 -6.25 0.05
C PRO A 166 -17.36 -5.59 1.13
N VAL A 167 -17.59 -6.23 2.29
CA VAL A 167 -18.29 -5.58 3.42
C VAL A 167 -17.55 -4.33 3.90
N PHE A 168 -16.24 -4.42 4.17
CA PHE A 168 -15.44 -3.25 4.57
C PHE A 168 -15.25 -2.25 3.43
N GLY A 169 -15.18 -2.72 2.19
CA GLY A 169 -15.23 -1.86 1.00
C GLY A 169 -16.52 -1.04 0.93
N SER A 170 -17.68 -1.65 1.18
CA SER A 170 -18.98 -0.97 1.21
C SER A 170 -19.08 0.02 2.36
N ILE A 171 -18.59 -0.31 3.55
CA ILE A 171 -18.51 0.62 4.68
C ILE A 171 -17.66 1.84 4.31
N SER A 172 -16.49 1.59 3.72
CA SER A 172 -15.58 2.65 3.27
C SER A 172 -16.25 3.54 2.22
N ALA A 173 -16.89 2.95 1.22
CA ALA A 173 -17.63 3.66 0.18
C ALA A 173 -18.79 4.50 0.75
N TYR A 174 -19.56 3.97 1.69
CA TYR A 174 -20.63 4.71 2.36
C TYR A 174 -20.11 6.00 3.02
N TYR A 175 -19.01 5.92 3.78
CA TYR A 175 -18.41 7.10 4.40
C TYR A 175 -17.78 8.03 3.37
N SER A 176 -17.12 7.49 2.34
CA SER A 176 -16.59 8.27 1.22
C SER A 176 -17.67 9.11 0.53
N VAL A 177 -18.84 8.53 0.24
CA VAL A 177 -19.98 9.26 -0.35
C VAL A 177 -20.43 10.40 0.56
N LYS A 178 -20.54 10.17 1.87
CA LYS A 178 -20.90 11.23 2.83
C LYS A 178 -19.88 12.36 2.87
N VAL A 179 -18.60 12.02 2.82
CA VAL A 179 -17.50 13.00 2.79
C VAL A 179 -17.58 13.83 1.50
N ILE A 180 -17.74 13.19 0.35
CA ILE A 180 -17.84 13.86 -0.95
C ILE A 180 -19.05 14.80 -1.00
N ILE A 181 -20.24 14.33 -0.61
CA ILE A 181 -21.45 15.16 -0.56
C ILE A 181 -21.26 16.36 0.36
N SER A 182 -20.72 16.12 1.56
CA SER A 182 -20.49 17.19 2.54
C SER A 182 -19.47 18.21 2.03
N TYR A 183 -18.48 17.77 1.25
CA TYR A 183 -17.48 18.65 0.66
C TYR A 183 -18.09 19.50 -0.45
N ILE A 184 -18.85 18.88 -1.36
CA ILE A 184 -19.52 19.59 -2.45
C ILE A 184 -20.47 20.66 -1.90
N LYS A 185 -21.23 20.34 -0.85
CA LYS A 185 -22.14 21.30 -0.19
C LYS A 185 -21.41 22.46 0.47
N LYS A 186 -20.23 22.23 1.04
CA LYS A 186 -19.48 23.22 1.83
C LYS A 186 -18.27 23.81 1.09
N ARG A 187 -18.13 23.55 -0.21
CA ARG A 187 -16.92 23.86 -1.00
C ARG A 187 -16.49 25.32 -0.91
N ASN A 188 -17.44 26.25 -0.80
CA ASN A 188 -17.17 27.70 -0.74
C ASN A 188 -16.68 28.16 0.64
N GLU A 189 -17.07 27.45 1.71
CA GLU A 189 -16.71 27.75 3.10
C GLU A 189 -15.69 26.76 3.67
N PHE A 190 -15.17 25.87 2.83
CA PHE A 190 -14.44 24.69 3.27
C PHE A 190 -13.14 25.03 4.01
N GLN A 191 -12.48 26.12 3.61
CA GLN A 191 -11.32 26.66 4.33
C GLN A 191 -11.68 27.10 5.75
N THR A 192 -12.86 27.70 5.93
CA THR A 192 -13.38 28.14 7.23
C THR A 192 -13.75 26.93 8.09
N VAL A 193 -14.46 25.95 7.51
CA VAL A 193 -14.82 24.69 8.20
C VAL A 193 -13.59 23.92 8.70
N LEU A 194 -12.52 23.86 7.89
CA LEU A 194 -11.27 23.23 8.32
C LEU A 194 -10.59 24.00 9.46
N LYS A 195 -10.56 25.34 9.39
CA LYS A 195 -10.00 26.17 10.47
C LYS A 195 -10.78 26.02 11.77
N ASP A 196 -12.11 26.01 11.68
CA ASP A 196 -13.00 25.91 12.85
C ASP A 196 -12.93 24.53 13.51
N SER A 197 -12.65 23.48 12.72
CA SER A 197 -12.46 22.13 13.25
C SER A 197 -11.22 21.97 14.16
N LYS A 198 -10.34 22.98 14.23
CA LYS A 198 -9.03 22.96 14.96
C LYS A 198 -8.19 21.70 14.69
N THR A 199 -8.43 21.04 13.55
CA THR A 199 -7.66 19.86 13.13
C THR A 199 -6.35 20.32 12.50
N SER A 200 -5.30 19.50 12.58
CA SER A 200 -4.03 19.75 11.88
C SER A 200 -4.11 19.49 10.36
N MET A 201 -5.33 19.47 9.80
CA MET A 201 -5.62 19.06 8.43
C MET A 201 -5.56 20.24 7.47
N THR A 202 -4.69 20.14 6.45
CA THR A 202 -4.61 21.14 5.37
C THR A 202 -5.59 20.81 4.24
N LEU A 203 -5.99 21.83 3.47
CA LEU A 203 -6.86 21.67 2.29
C LEU A 203 -6.28 20.67 1.28
N SER A 204 -4.98 20.76 1.00
CA SER A 204 -4.29 19.84 0.08
C SER A 204 -4.38 18.39 0.53
N ARG A 205 -4.19 18.11 1.83
CA ARG A 205 -4.36 16.75 2.38
C ARG A 205 -5.80 16.27 2.24
N PHE A 206 -6.77 17.14 2.50
CA PHE A 206 -8.18 16.78 2.39
C PHE A 206 -8.59 16.44 0.95
N ILE A 207 -8.18 17.22 -0.05
CA ILE A 207 -8.48 16.95 -1.46
C ILE A 207 -7.87 15.62 -1.91
N ARG A 208 -6.64 15.30 -1.49
CA ARG A 208 -6.02 14.00 -1.77
C ARG A 208 -6.83 12.86 -1.15
N LEU A 209 -7.33 13.03 0.07
CA LEU A 209 -8.20 12.05 0.72
C LEU A 209 -9.57 11.89 0.03
N ILE A 210 -10.10 12.95 -0.59
CA ILE A 210 -11.27 12.84 -1.48
C ILE A 210 -10.91 12.02 -2.72
N GLY A 211 -9.76 12.26 -3.35
CA GLY A 211 -9.32 11.45 -4.50
C GLY A 211 -9.17 9.96 -4.15
N LEU A 212 -8.61 9.64 -2.98
CA LEU A 212 -8.56 8.27 -2.45
C LEU A 212 -9.98 7.70 -2.24
N SER A 213 -10.88 8.50 -1.68
CA SER A 213 -12.29 8.12 -1.48
C SER A 213 -13.00 7.80 -2.81
N SER A 214 -12.72 8.57 -3.87
CA SER A 214 -13.28 8.31 -5.20
C SER A 214 -12.76 6.99 -5.78
N LEU A 215 -11.46 6.69 -5.65
CA LEU A 215 -10.89 5.42 -6.12
C LEU A 215 -11.46 4.20 -5.40
N ILE A 216 -11.82 4.35 -4.13
CA ILE A 216 -12.47 3.29 -3.36
C ILE A 216 -13.82 2.93 -4.00
N ILE A 217 -14.62 3.94 -4.31
CA ILE A 217 -15.96 3.78 -4.89
C ILE A 217 -15.89 3.24 -6.33
N THR A 218 -14.98 3.78 -7.16
CA THR A 218 -14.99 3.49 -8.60
C THR A 218 -14.18 2.27 -9.00
N ILE A 219 -13.16 1.89 -8.22
CA ILE A 219 -12.24 0.80 -8.61
C ILE A 219 -12.21 -0.31 -7.56
N TYR A 220 -11.84 0.00 -6.30
CA TYR A 220 -11.59 -1.04 -5.30
C TYR A 220 -12.85 -1.81 -4.91
N LEU A 221 -13.97 -1.13 -4.66
CA LEU A 221 -15.21 -1.80 -4.29
C LEU A 221 -15.76 -2.68 -5.42
N PRO A 222 -15.93 -2.19 -6.67
CA PRO A 222 -16.37 -3.04 -7.79
C PRO A 222 -15.45 -4.24 -8.01
N LEU A 223 -14.14 -4.06 -7.90
CA LEU A 223 -13.17 -5.15 -8.04
C LEU A 223 -13.34 -6.22 -6.97
N ASN A 224 -13.52 -5.85 -5.70
CA ASN A 224 -13.73 -6.82 -4.61
C ASN A 224 -15.08 -7.53 -4.72
N ILE A 225 -16.13 -6.84 -5.18
CA ILE A 225 -17.43 -7.48 -5.47
C ILE A 225 -17.28 -8.49 -6.62
N TYR A 226 -16.60 -8.10 -7.69
CA TYR A 226 -16.31 -9.00 -8.82
C TYR A 226 -15.54 -10.25 -8.37
N LEU A 227 -14.47 -10.07 -7.58
CA LEU A 227 -13.69 -11.18 -7.05
C LEU A 227 -14.54 -12.10 -6.15
N LEU A 228 -15.43 -11.54 -5.32
CA LEU A 228 -16.37 -12.34 -4.52
C LEU A 228 -17.29 -13.17 -5.41
N ILE A 229 -17.94 -12.55 -6.41
CA ILE A 229 -18.86 -13.24 -7.33
C ILE A 229 -18.13 -14.35 -8.08
N ALA A 230 -16.93 -14.08 -8.59
CA ALA A 230 -16.12 -15.07 -9.29
C ALA A 230 -15.78 -16.26 -8.39
N ASN A 231 -15.36 -16.03 -7.14
CA ASN A 231 -15.08 -17.11 -6.19
C ASN A 231 -16.34 -17.89 -5.79
N ILE A 232 -17.48 -17.23 -5.61
CA ILE A 232 -18.75 -17.91 -5.34
C ILE A 232 -19.14 -18.80 -6.52
N ALA A 233 -18.99 -18.33 -7.76
CA ALA A 233 -19.28 -19.13 -8.94
C ALA A 233 -18.39 -20.39 -9.01
N GLU A 234 -17.10 -20.28 -8.68
CA GLU A 234 -16.18 -21.42 -8.55
C GLU A 234 -16.63 -22.42 -7.47
N ILE A 235 -17.06 -21.93 -6.32
CA ILE A 235 -17.53 -22.74 -5.18
C ILE A 235 -18.83 -23.48 -5.51
N ILE A 236 -19.77 -22.81 -6.17
CA ILE A 236 -21.02 -23.45 -6.62
C ILE A 236 -20.71 -24.55 -7.64
N ARG A 237 -19.77 -24.30 -8.57
CA ARG A 237 -19.38 -25.27 -9.58
C ARG A 237 -18.63 -26.48 -9.00
N SER A 238 -17.80 -26.28 -7.97
CA SER A 238 -17.10 -27.38 -7.32
C SER A 238 -18.05 -28.32 -6.59
N ASN A 239 -19.22 -27.82 -6.16
CA ASN A 239 -20.25 -28.55 -5.41
C ASN A 239 -19.71 -29.28 -4.17
N ILE A 240 -18.63 -28.75 -3.57
CA ILE A 240 -18.00 -29.31 -2.37
C ILE A 240 -18.81 -28.87 -1.15
N LYS A 241 -19.39 -29.86 -0.45
CA LYS A 241 -20.04 -29.63 0.84
C LYS A 241 -18.99 -29.57 1.94
N TYR A 242 -19.15 -28.62 2.86
CA TYR A 242 -18.26 -28.51 4.00
C TYR A 242 -18.31 -29.77 4.87
N SER A 243 -17.14 -30.30 5.21
CA SER A 243 -16.98 -31.36 6.20
C SER A 243 -15.66 -31.16 6.95
N TRP A 244 -15.70 -31.21 8.28
CA TRP A 244 -14.50 -31.05 9.11
C TRP A 244 -13.42 -32.08 8.76
N SER A 245 -13.81 -33.33 8.55
CA SER A 245 -12.88 -34.42 8.21
C SER A 245 -12.26 -34.25 6.82
N HIS A 246 -12.97 -33.64 5.88
CA HIS A 246 -12.43 -33.35 4.55
C HIS A 246 -11.38 -32.24 4.61
N VAL A 247 -11.67 -31.16 5.35
CA VAL A 247 -10.77 -30.01 5.50
C VAL A 247 -9.55 -30.38 6.35
N HIS A 248 -9.73 -31.13 7.44
CA HIS A 248 -8.65 -31.44 8.37
C HIS A 248 -8.01 -32.81 8.14
N ASN A 249 -8.14 -33.37 6.93
CA ASN A 249 -7.33 -34.52 6.53
C ASN A 249 -5.90 -34.05 6.18
N TRP A 250 -5.21 -33.49 7.17
CA TRP A 250 -3.82 -33.08 7.09
C TRP A 250 -2.93 -34.33 7.07
N SER A 251 -2.98 -35.13 6.00
CA SER A 251 -1.80 -35.90 5.63
C SER A 251 -0.69 -34.88 5.41
N SER A 252 0.49 -35.07 6.00
CA SER A 252 1.60 -34.12 6.21
C SER A 252 2.25 -33.51 4.95
N ILE A 253 1.52 -33.47 3.85
CA ILE A 253 1.93 -33.11 2.51
C ILE A 253 1.66 -31.62 2.32
N ILE A 254 2.74 -30.86 2.16
CA ILE A 254 2.67 -29.50 1.63
C ILE A 254 2.29 -29.63 0.15
N PHE A 255 1.29 -28.87 -0.30
CA PHE A 255 0.92 -28.85 -1.70
C PHE A 255 1.88 -27.94 -2.47
N TYR A 256 2.34 -28.45 -3.61
CA TYR A 256 3.18 -27.71 -4.56
C TYR A 256 2.37 -27.48 -5.83
N VAL A 257 2.22 -26.22 -6.23
CA VAL A 257 1.59 -25.86 -7.50
C VAL A 257 2.69 -25.53 -8.49
N SER A 258 2.58 -26.10 -9.69
CA SER A 258 3.53 -25.87 -10.78
C SER A 258 3.54 -24.40 -11.16
N LYS A 259 4.73 -23.91 -11.52
CA LYS A 259 4.91 -22.54 -11.98
C LYS A 259 4.03 -22.24 -13.20
N SER A 260 3.34 -21.10 -13.14
CA SER A 260 2.44 -20.58 -14.18
C SER A 260 2.65 -19.06 -14.38
N ASN A 261 1.89 -18.45 -15.28
CA ASN A 261 1.96 -17.00 -15.47
C ASN A 261 1.41 -16.25 -14.24
N MET A 262 2.06 -15.14 -13.87
CA MET A 262 1.64 -14.30 -12.74
C MET A 262 0.20 -13.79 -12.96
N PRO A 263 -0.76 -14.16 -12.11
CA PRO A 263 -2.16 -13.80 -12.33
C PRO A 263 -2.38 -12.30 -12.06
N PHE A 264 -3.33 -11.71 -12.79
CA PHE A 264 -3.55 -10.25 -12.79
C PHE A 264 -3.81 -9.66 -11.39
N ASN A 265 -4.53 -10.38 -10.53
CA ASN A 265 -4.83 -9.95 -9.17
C ASN A 265 -3.58 -9.73 -8.30
N ARG A 266 -2.44 -10.36 -8.63
CA ARG A 266 -1.18 -10.18 -7.90
C ARG A 266 -0.54 -8.83 -8.12
N TRP A 267 -0.84 -8.18 -9.25
CA TRP A 267 -0.34 -6.84 -9.59
C TRP A 267 -1.05 -5.73 -8.78
N LEU A 268 -2.17 -6.03 -8.14
CA LEU A 268 -2.94 -5.06 -7.36
C LEU A 268 -2.17 -4.60 -6.11
N SER A 269 -1.45 -5.50 -5.46
CA SER A 269 -0.70 -5.18 -4.23
C SER A 269 0.44 -4.19 -4.45
N PRO A 270 1.36 -4.36 -5.42
CA PRO A 270 2.34 -3.32 -5.73
C PRO A 270 1.73 -2.03 -6.25
N SER A 271 0.62 -2.11 -6.99
CA SER A 271 -0.12 -0.93 -7.43
C SER A 271 -0.66 -0.12 -6.24
N SER A 272 -1.14 -0.78 -5.18
CA SER A 272 -1.64 -0.10 -3.96
C SER A 272 -0.55 0.71 -3.25
N GLY A 273 0.70 0.23 -3.24
CA GLY A 273 1.84 0.96 -2.66
C GLY A 273 2.15 2.25 -3.41
N ILE A 274 2.06 2.22 -4.73
CA ILE A 274 2.25 3.40 -5.59
C ILE A 274 1.09 4.39 -5.38
N ILE A 275 -0.15 3.91 -5.35
CA ILE A 275 -1.33 4.73 -5.07
C ILE A 275 -1.17 5.45 -3.72
N ILE A 276 -0.76 4.73 -2.67
CA ILE A 276 -0.48 5.33 -1.36
C ILE A 276 0.58 6.43 -1.45
N PHE A 277 1.65 6.22 -2.21
CA PHE A 277 2.66 7.26 -2.39
C PHE A 277 2.12 8.50 -3.12
N ILE A 278 1.27 8.32 -4.13
CA ILE A 278 0.61 9.43 -4.84
C ILE A 278 -0.28 10.23 -3.88
N PHE A 279 -1.07 9.56 -3.04
CA PHE A 279 -2.04 10.22 -2.13
C PHE A 279 -1.48 10.68 -0.79
N PHE A 280 -0.38 10.09 -0.32
CA PHE A 280 0.24 10.47 0.95
C PHE A 280 1.65 11.03 0.77
N GLY A 281 2.48 10.43 -0.07
CA GLY A 281 3.90 10.78 -0.28
C GLY A 281 4.19 12.07 -1.08
N MET A 282 3.35 12.46 -2.04
CA MET A 282 3.55 13.65 -2.89
C MET A 282 3.05 15.00 -2.30
N GLY A 283 2.82 15.11 -0.99
CA GLY A 283 2.30 16.35 -0.40
C GLY A 283 3.35 17.46 -0.33
N SER A 284 2.94 18.74 -0.43
CA SER A 284 3.83 19.90 -0.20
C SER A 284 4.63 19.75 1.10
N ASP A 285 3.96 19.26 2.13
CA ASP A 285 4.56 19.09 3.45
C ASP A 285 5.55 17.91 3.47
N ALA A 286 5.21 16.81 2.77
CA ALA A 286 6.10 15.66 2.62
C ALA A 286 7.38 16.02 1.85
N ILE A 287 7.28 16.88 0.82
CA ILE A 287 8.44 17.38 0.07
C ILE A 287 9.37 18.19 0.98
N VAL A 288 8.83 19.01 1.89
CA VAL A 288 9.65 19.74 2.87
C VAL A 288 10.41 18.75 3.76
N MET A 289 9.76 17.69 4.23
CA MET A 289 10.44 16.65 5.00
C MET A 289 11.52 15.92 4.19
N TYR A 290 11.26 15.59 2.92
CA TYR A 290 12.29 14.95 2.07
C TYR A 290 13.51 15.84 1.90
N LYS A 291 13.32 17.17 1.75
CA LYS A 291 14.42 18.14 1.73
C LYS A 291 15.21 18.14 3.04
N GLU A 292 14.54 18.09 4.19
CA GLU A 292 15.20 18.04 5.50
C GLU A 292 15.96 16.72 5.73
N ILE A 293 15.39 15.58 5.32
CA ILE A 293 16.06 14.28 5.39
C ILE A 293 17.27 14.26 4.45
N ALA A 294 17.13 14.74 3.21
CA ALA A 294 18.24 14.83 2.25
C ALA A 294 19.38 15.74 2.73
N LYS A 295 19.04 16.84 3.42
CA LYS A 295 20.03 17.70 4.10
C LYS A 295 20.78 16.95 5.21
N LYS A 296 20.06 16.19 6.05
CA LYS A 296 20.66 15.41 7.14
C LYS A 296 21.50 14.22 6.65
N LEU A 297 21.13 13.60 5.54
CA LEU A 297 21.86 12.47 4.94
C LEU A 297 23.08 12.92 4.10
N TYR A 298 23.51 14.18 4.18
CA TYR A 298 24.63 14.75 3.39
C TYR A 298 24.50 14.61 1.86
N ILE A 299 23.32 14.25 1.33
CA ILE A 299 23.06 14.19 -0.11
C ILE A 299 23.18 15.59 -0.73
N THR A 300 22.92 16.65 0.04
CA THR A 300 23.20 18.04 -0.36
C THR A 300 24.68 18.31 -0.58
N HIS A 301 25.58 17.66 0.16
CA HIS A 301 27.02 17.81 -0.03
C HIS A 301 27.48 17.08 -1.30
N PHE A 302 26.91 15.91 -1.60
CA PHE A 302 27.15 15.17 -2.84
C PHE A 302 26.61 15.93 -4.07
N PHE A 303 25.40 16.48 -4.00
CA PHE A 303 24.83 17.30 -5.08
C PHE A 303 25.60 18.63 -5.26
N HIS A 304 25.98 19.32 -4.19
CA HIS A 304 26.85 20.50 -4.29
C HIS A 304 28.25 20.15 -4.80
N PHE A 305 28.79 18.98 -4.44
CA PHE A 305 30.07 18.49 -4.95
C PHE A 305 30.00 18.20 -6.46
N ILE A 306 28.94 17.54 -6.93
CA ILE A 306 28.71 17.29 -8.36
C ILE A 306 28.49 18.60 -9.11
N GLN A 307 27.65 19.50 -8.61
CA GLN A 307 27.45 20.82 -9.24
C GLN A 307 28.75 21.61 -9.32
N ARG A 308 29.57 21.63 -8.26
CA ARG A 308 30.90 22.25 -8.28
C ARG A 308 31.85 21.60 -9.27
N LYS A 309 31.82 20.28 -9.43
CA LYS A 309 32.64 19.56 -10.41
C LYS A 309 32.23 19.90 -11.85
N ILE A 310 30.93 19.94 -12.13
CA ILE A 310 30.39 20.29 -13.46
C ILE A 310 30.70 21.76 -13.79
N PHE A 311 30.52 22.68 -12.84
CA PHE A 311 30.84 24.09 -13.05
C PHE A 311 32.34 24.30 -13.27
N ARG A 312 33.21 23.66 -12.47
CA ARG A 312 34.66 23.72 -12.67
C ARG A 312 35.08 23.18 -14.04
N LYS A 313 34.49 22.06 -14.48
CA LYS A 313 34.77 21.50 -15.82
C LYS A 313 34.36 22.49 -16.92
N LYS A 314 33.16 23.07 -16.82
CA LYS A 314 32.69 24.07 -17.78
C LYS A 314 33.57 25.33 -17.81
N THR A 315 34.04 25.81 -16.67
CA THR A 315 34.98 26.96 -16.60
C THR A 315 36.35 26.62 -17.19
N GLN A 316 36.83 25.38 -16.99
CA GLN A 316 38.09 24.92 -17.57
C GLN A 316 37.98 24.82 -19.10
N ASP A 317 36.90 24.21 -19.62
CA ASP A 317 36.66 24.09 -21.07
C ASP A 317 36.58 25.48 -21.76
N ILE A 318 36.01 26.49 -21.09
CA ILE A 318 35.97 27.88 -21.61
C ILE A 318 37.37 28.50 -21.64
N LYS A 319 38.17 28.33 -20.58
CA LYS A 319 39.55 28.85 -20.55
C LYS A 319 40.45 28.18 -21.57
N ASP A 320 40.30 26.88 -21.76
CA ASP A 320 41.06 26.12 -22.74
C ASP A 320 40.69 26.55 -24.17
N ALA A 321 39.41 26.86 -24.43
CA ALA A 321 38.98 27.44 -25.70
C ALA A 321 39.53 28.86 -25.92
N GLU A 322 39.48 29.75 -24.91
CA GLU A 322 40.08 31.09 -25.00
C GLU A 322 41.58 31.03 -25.27
N ASN A 323 42.31 30.15 -24.59
CA ASN A 323 43.74 29.95 -24.82
C ASN A 323 44.04 29.44 -26.24
N TYR A 324 43.22 28.53 -26.76
CA TYR A 324 43.33 28.05 -28.15
C TYR A 324 43.11 29.18 -29.16
N TYR A 325 42.07 30.00 -28.99
CA TYR A 325 41.82 31.15 -29.87
C TYR A 325 42.93 32.21 -29.80
N ASN A 326 43.46 32.49 -28.61
CA ASN A 326 44.57 33.42 -28.43
C ASN A 326 45.86 32.90 -29.09
N SER A 327 46.16 31.61 -28.96
CA SER A 327 47.29 30.97 -29.64
C SER A 327 47.13 31.01 -31.16
N TYR A 328 45.95 30.66 -31.68
CA TYR A 328 45.66 30.68 -33.11
C TYR A 328 45.74 32.10 -33.70
N SER A 329 45.22 33.09 -32.98
CA SER A 329 45.32 34.50 -33.37
C SER A 329 46.77 34.99 -33.38
N PHE A 330 47.57 34.55 -32.41
CA PHE A 330 48.99 34.89 -32.32
C PHE A 330 49.80 34.26 -33.47
N GLU A 331 49.61 32.97 -33.75
CA GLU A 331 50.24 32.30 -34.89
C GLU A 331 49.86 32.95 -36.23
N LYS A 332 48.58 33.29 -36.42
CA LYS A 332 48.11 34.01 -37.61
C LYS A 332 48.73 35.40 -37.75
N SER A 333 49.02 36.08 -36.64
CA SER A 333 49.70 37.39 -36.65
C SER A 333 51.19 37.31 -36.99
N LEU A 334 51.81 36.13 -36.83
CA LEU A 334 53.23 35.88 -37.12
C LEU A 334 53.49 35.40 -38.56
N GLY A 335 52.45 35.26 -39.40
CA GLY A 335 52.61 35.04 -40.84
C GLY A 335 53.28 33.71 -41.24
N ARG A 336 52.91 32.61 -40.58
CA ARG A 336 53.15 31.25 -41.11
C ARG A 336 51.87 30.64 -41.64
#